data_AF-A0A7Y5WWG7-F1
#
_entry.id   AF-A0A7Y5WWG7-F1
#
_cell.length_a   1.000
_cell.length_b   1.000
_cell.length_c   1.000
_cell.angle_alpha   90.00
_cell.angle_beta   90.00
_cell.angle_gamma   90.00
#
_symmetry.space_group_name_H-M   'P 1'
#
loop_
_entity.id
_entity.type
_entity.pdbx_description
1 polymer ?
#
loop_
_entity_poly.entity_id
_entity_poly.type
_entity_poly.pdbx_seq_one_letter_code
_entity_poly.pdbx_strand_id
1 'polypeptide(L)'
;GVSKVHPRFKTPYITTIITCVVVALVAGFVPIQILGEMTSIGTLFAFVIVSVAVPVLRAKRPDAPRPFKVPGGAIIPVLGVLSCVYLMVSLSVMTWVRFLGWLDVGMLIYWFYGRTHSTLADRAEQMSRTSAESFANLVTMLGALVTFNGFAIALLGFLTTFGVTTEELAKWSELDALISRIGLHINADIADRFGLVILGIGIALLVVGMFLRRSSGRAIATARR
;
A
#
# COMPACT_ATOMS: atom_id res chain seq x y z
N GLY A 1 -22.06 10.47 18.01
CA GLY A 1 -21.06 10.24 16.95
C GLY A 1 -20.06 11.38 16.93
N VAL A 2 -18.78 11.07 16.71
CA VAL A 2 -17.68 12.06 16.67
C VAL A 2 -17.85 13.11 15.56
N SER A 3 -18.76 12.87 14.60
CA SER A 3 -19.15 13.79 13.52
C SER A 3 -20.15 14.89 13.96
N LYS A 4 -20.02 15.46 15.17
CA LYS A 4 -20.85 16.62 15.52
C LYS A 4 -20.36 17.83 14.71
N VAL A 5 -21.24 18.27 13.82
CA VAL A 5 -20.99 19.41 12.94
C VAL A 5 -21.28 20.70 13.71
N HIS A 6 -20.41 21.70 13.59
CA HIS A 6 -20.60 22.98 14.27
C HIS A 6 -21.86 23.69 13.74
N PRO A 7 -22.78 24.17 14.60
CA PRO A 7 -24.08 24.71 14.17
C PRO A 7 -23.97 25.90 13.21
N ARG A 8 -22.95 26.75 13.39
CA ARG A 8 -22.74 27.97 12.60
C ARG A 8 -21.81 27.80 11.39
N PHE A 9 -20.78 26.97 11.52
CA PHE A 9 -19.69 26.86 10.52
C PHE A 9 -19.78 25.59 9.68
N LYS A 10 -20.68 24.68 10.06
CA LYS A 10 -20.87 23.38 9.39
C LYS A 10 -19.59 22.54 9.26
N THR A 11 -18.62 22.74 10.15
CA THR A 11 -17.35 21.99 10.19
C THR A 11 -17.37 20.89 11.26
N PRO A 12 -16.70 19.75 11.04
CA PRO A 12 -16.62 18.68 12.04
C PRO A 12 -15.57 19.00 13.11
N TYR A 13 -15.92 19.90 14.03
CA TYR A 13 -14.95 20.51 14.96
C TYR A 13 -14.32 19.53 15.95
N ILE A 14 -15.05 18.51 16.42
CA ILE A 14 -14.52 17.52 17.37
C ILE A 14 -13.40 16.71 16.72
N THR A 15 -13.62 16.20 15.50
CA THR A 15 -12.57 15.46 14.78
C THR A 15 -11.39 16.34 14.45
N THR A 16 -11.62 17.61 14.07
CA THR A 16 -10.53 18.55 13.79
C THR A 16 -9.66 18.80 15.02
N ILE A 17 -10.27 19.03 16.19
CA ILE A 17 -9.53 19.26 17.44
C ILE A 17 -8.72 18.01 17.83
N ILE A 18 -9.33 16.82 17.77
CA ILE A 18 -8.64 15.56 18.08
C ILE A 18 -7.44 15.39 17.14
N THR A 19 -7.62 15.57 15.84
CA THR A 19 -6.52 15.47 14.87
C THR A 19 -5.44 16.51 15.16
N CYS A 20 -5.80 17.77 15.46
CA CYS A 20 -4.83 18.81 15.81
C CYS A 20 -4.01 18.45 17.04
N VAL A 21 -4.64 17.94 18.11
CA VAL A 21 -3.93 17.53 19.33
C VAL A 21 -2.96 16.39 19.03
N VAL A 22 -3.40 15.37 18.29
CA VAL A 22 -2.54 14.24 17.92
C VAL A 22 -1.36 14.71 17.05
N VAL A 23 -1.62 15.54 16.03
CA VAL A 23 -0.57 16.08 15.15
C VAL A 23 0.40 16.97 15.93
N ALA A 24 -0.08 17.81 16.84
CA ALA A 24 0.77 18.68 17.66
C ALA A 24 1.69 17.87 18.58
N LEU A 25 1.18 16.80 19.20
CA LEU A 25 2.01 15.91 20.01
C LEU A 25 3.07 15.23 19.16
N VAL A 26 2.69 14.64 18.02
CA VAL A 26 3.65 13.98 17.12
C VAL A 26 4.71 14.97 16.62
N ALA A 27 4.32 16.17 16.22
CA ALA A 27 5.25 17.21 15.77
C ALA A 27 6.20 17.71 16.89
N GLY A 28 5.77 17.67 18.15
CA GLY A 28 6.59 18.06 19.30
C GLY A 28 7.64 17.03 19.71
N PHE A 29 7.41 15.74 19.43
CA PHE A 29 8.29 14.64 19.86
C PHE A 29 9.07 13.96 18.72
N VAL A 30 8.68 14.17 17.45
CA VAL A 30 9.31 13.51 16.29
C VAL A 30 10.15 14.52 15.50
N PRO A 31 11.41 14.18 15.14
CA PRO A 31 12.25 15.03 14.30
C PRO A 31 11.58 15.40 12.98
N ILE A 32 11.67 16.69 12.59
CA ILE A 32 11.02 17.22 11.39
C ILE A 32 11.51 16.54 10.09
N GLN A 33 12.75 16.06 10.06
CA GLN A 33 13.32 15.33 8.93
C GLN A 33 12.55 14.03 8.68
N ILE A 34 12.26 13.25 9.73
CA ILE A 34 11.50 12.00 9.63
C ILE A 34 10.08 12.27 9.13
N LEU A 35 9.43 13.31 9.67
CA LEU A 35 8.09 13.74 9.26
C LEU A 35 8.06 14.19 7.79
N GLY A 36 9.09 14.91 7.36
CA GLY A 36 9.25 15.38 5.99
C GLY A 36 9.43 14.24 5.00
N GLU A 37 10.28 13.26 5.31
CA GLU A 37 10.47 12.07 4.48
C GLU A 37 9.18 11.24 4.37
N MET A 38 8.49 11.01 5.49
CA MET A 38 7.22 10.25 5.52
C MET A 38 6.10 10.93 4.74
N THR A 39 6.02 12.26 4.81
CA THR A 39 5.03 13.03 4.05
C THR A 39 5.37 13.02 2.55
N SER A 40 6.65 13.18 2.22
CA SER A 40 7.13 13.22 0.83
C SER A 40 6.90 11.90 0.10
N ILE A 41 7.21 10.75 0.72
CA ILE A 41 6.96 9.44 0.07
C ILE A 41 5.47 9.23 -0.19
N GLY A 42 4.60 9.66 0.73
CA GLY A 42 3.15 9.53 0.58
C GLY A 42 2.58 10.39 -0.54
N THR A 43 3.02 11.65 -0.67
CA THR A 43 2.57 12.54 -1.75
C THR A 43 3.09 12.10 -3.12
N LEU A 44 4.36 11.70 -3.20
CA LEU A 44 4.95 11.14 -4.42
C LEU A 44 4.19 9.89 -4.87
N PHE A 45 3.87 8.98 -3.95
CA PHE A 45 3.07 7.80 -4.24
C PHE A 45 1.66 8.14 -4.76
N ALA A 46 0.98 9.10 -4.13
CA ALA A 46 -0.31 9.59 -4.60
C ALA A 46 -0.21 10.18 -6.02
N PHE A 47 0.84 10.92 -6.33
CA PHE A 47 1.09 11.46 -7.67
C PHE A 47 1.39 10.37 -8.70
N VAL A 48 2.11 9.30 -8.33
CA VAL A 48 2.29 8.12 -9.19
C VAL A 48 0.93 7.51 -9.52
N ILE A 49 0.09 7.24 -8.51
CA ILE A 49 -1.26 6.66 -8.72
C ILE A 49 -2.09 7.56 -9.64
N VAL A 50 -2.14 8.87 -9.38
CA VAL A 50 -2.93 9.80 -10.19
C VAL A 50 -2.40 9.85 -11.62
N SER A 51 -1.08 9.87 -11.81
CA SER A 51 -0.46 9.88 -13.14
C SER A 51 -0.75 8.59 -13.92
N VAL A 52 -0.79 7.43 -13.26
CA VAL A 52 -1.24 6.17 -13.88
C VAL A 52 -2.76 6.14 -14.12
N ALA A 53 -3.55 6.73 -13.23
CA ALA A 53 -5.01 6.75 -13.34
C ALA A 53 -5.48 7.54 -14.56
N VAL A 54 -4.75 8.59 -14.98
CA VAL A 54 -5.09 9.40 -16.17
C VAL A 54 -5.20 8.57 -17.46
N PRO A 55 -4.16 7.83 -17.92
CA PRO A 55 -4.26 6.98 -19.11
C PRO A 55 -5.26 5.82 -18.91
N VAL A 56 -5.34 5.23 -17.73
CA VAL A 56 -6.33 4.17 -17.44
C VAL A 56 -7.76 4.67 -17.59
N LEU A 57 -8.07 5.88 -17.09
CA LEU A 57 -9.39 6.49 -17.21
C LEU A 57 -9.67 6.96 -18.65
N ARG A 58 -8.64 7.32 -19.42
CA ARG A 58 -8.77 7.58 -20.87
C ARG A 58 -9.20 6.34 -21.63
N ALA A 59 -8.63 5.18 -21.31
CA ALA A 59 -9.00 3.91 -21.92
C ALA A 59 -10.37 3.39 -21.47
N LYS A 60 -10.68 3.46 -20.16
CA LYS A 60 -11.92 2.88 -19.61
C LYS A 60 -13.17 3.73 -19.81
N ARG A 61 -13.04 5.05 -19.91
CA ARG A 61 -14.18 5.99 -20.07
C ARG A 61 -13.85 7.05 -21.11
N PRO A 62 -13.81 6.69 -22.40
CA PRO A 62 -13.48 7.63 -23.47
C PRO A 62 -14.47 8.81 -23.54
N ASP A 63 -15.77 8.55 -23.31
CA ASP A 63 -16.86 9.52 -23.50
C ASP A 63 -17.08 10.50 -22.35
N ALA A 64 -16.27 10.43 -21.28
CA ALA A 64 -16.40 11.34 -20.15
C ALA A 64 -16.05 12.79 -20.55
N PRO A 65 -16.88 13.80 -20.20
CA PRO A 65 -16.60 15.21 -20.50
C PRO A 65 -15.34 15.68 -19.76
N ARG A 66 -14.38 16.25 -20.49
CA ARG A 66 -13.06 16.67 -19.98
C ARG A 66 -12.83 18.15 -20.30
N PRO A 67 -13.15 19.08 -19.38
CA PRO A 67 -12.93 20.51 -19.57
C PRO A 67 -11.46 20.88 -19.79
N PHE A 68 -10.54 20.11 -19.19
CA PHE A 68 -9.11 20.22 -19.41
C PHE A 68 -8.53 18.87 -19.85
N LYS A 69 -7.65 18.90 -20.85
CA LYS A 69 -6.90 17.73 -21.34
C LYS A 69 -5.42 18.03 -21.25
N VAL A 70 -4.68 17.16 -20.56
CA VAL A 70 -3.22 17.25 -20.47
C VAL A 70 -2.61 17.19 -21.88
N PRO A 71 -1.83 18.19 -22.30
CA PRO A 71 -1.14 18.18 -23.59
C PRO A 71 -0.11 17.04 -23.63
N GLY A 72 0.17 16.47 -24.81
CA GLY A 72 1.11 15.34 -24.92
C GLY A 72 0.56 13.97 -24.53
N GLY A 73 -0.76 13.82 -24.42
CA GLY A 73 -1.39 12.50 -24.34
C GLY A 73 -0.97 11.72 -23.08
N ALA A 74 -0.40 10.53 -23.27
CA ALA A 74 0.10 9.68 -22.18
C ALA A 74 1.57 9.98 -21.80
N ILE A 75 2.28 10.79 -22.59
CA ILE A 75 3.71 11.08 -22.38
C ILE A 75 3.91 11.84 -21.07
N ILE A 76 3.16 12.93 -20.86
CA ILE A 76 3.28 13.73 -19.63
C ILE A 76 2.98 12.91 -18.37
N PRO A 77 1.88 12.12 -18.31
CA PRO A 77 1.67 11.21 -17.19
C PRO A 77 2.81 10.22 -16.97
N VAL A 78 3.37 9.64 -18.04
CA VAL A 78 4.51 8.71 -17.92
C VAL A 78 5.76 9.40 -17.39
N LEU A 79 6.10 10.59 -17.88
CA LEU A 79 7.20 11.39 -17.34
C LEU A 79 6.98 11.77 -15.88
N GLY A 80 5.73 12.05 -15.49
CA GLY A 80 5.35 12.30 -14.10
C GLY A 80 5.60 11.08 -13.21
N VAL A 81 5.21 9.88 -13.66
CA VAL A 81 5.52 8.62 -12.97
C VAL A 81 7.02 8.42 -12.85
N LEU A 82 7.78 8.57 -13.94
CA LEU A 82 9.23 8.38 -13.94
C LEU A 82 9.92 9.35 -12.97
N SER A 83 9.52 10.62 -12.97
CA SER A 83 10.08 11.64 -12.08
C SER A 83 9.74 11.37 -10.62
N CYS A 84 8.49 11.00 -10.31
CA CYS A 84 8.09 10.68 -8.94
C CYS A 84 8.77 9.42 -8.44
N VAL A 85 8.84 8.36 -9.25
CA VAL A 85 9.51 7.11 -8.89
C VAL A 85 11.01 7.35 -8.68
N TYR A 86 11.66 8.15 -9.52
CA TYR A 86 13.05 8.54 -9.33
C TYR A 86 13.27 9.18 -7.96
N LEU A 87 12.46 10.20 -7.63
CA LEU A 87 12.54 10.85 -6.32
C LEU A 87 12.25 9.87 -5.17
N MET A 88 11.26 8.99 -5.31
CA MET A 88 10.95 7.98 -4.29
C MET A 88 12.11 7.02 -4.04
N VAL A 89 12.83 6.60 -5.09
CA VAL A 89 14.01 5.75 -4.96
C VAL A 89 15.15 6.48 -4.27
N SER A 90 15.27 7.80 -4.44
CA SER A 90 16.26 8.62 -3.73
C SER A 90 15.99 8.81 -2.23
N LEU A 91 14.88 8.30 -1.68
CA LEU A 91 14.60 8.34 -0.25
C LEU A 91 15.23 7.14 0.50
N SER A 92 15.43 7.31 1.81
CA SER A 92 15.97 6.26 2.68
C SER A 92 15.10 5.00 2.70
N VAL A 93 15.73 3.83 2.84
CA VAL A 93 15.04 2.53 2.95
C VAL A 93 14.10 2.49 4.16
N MET A 94 14.49 3.16 5.26
CA MET A 94 13.65 3.28 6.45
C MET A 94 12.32 3.98 6.16
N THR A 95 12.30 4.95 5.24
CA THR A 95 11.07 5.63 4.85
C THR A 95 10.16 4.73 4.01
N TRP A 96 10.73 3.88 3.15
CA TRP A 96 9.98 2.84 2.44
C TRP A 96 9.35 1.82 3.38
N VAL A 97 10.10 1.34 4.36
CA VAL A 97 9.61 0.34 5.34
C VAL A 97 8.48 0.92 6.18
N ARG A 98 8.61 2.17 6.64
CA ARG A 98 7.53 2.87 7.37
C ARG A 98 6.28 3.05 6.51
N PHE A 99 6.46 3.44 5.25
CA PHE A 99 5.36 3.63 4.30
C PHE A 99 4.61 2.32 4.02
N LEU A 100 5.35 1.26 3.73
CA LEU A 100 4.84 -0.08 3.51
C LEU A 100 4.11 -0.64 4.74
N GLY A 101 4.70 -0.50 5.93
CA GLY A 101 4.04 -0.91 7.17
C GLY A 101 2.73 -0.16 7.44
N TRP A 102 2.65 1.13 7.09
CA TRP A 102 1.40 1.89 7.19
C TRP A 102 0.35 1.45 6.16
N LEU A 103 0.77 1.12 4.92
CA LEU A 103 -0.12 0.53 3.93
C LEU A 103 -0.68 -0.82 4.39
N ASP A 104 0.15 -1.65 5.01
CA ASP A 104 -0.27 -2.95 5.56
C ASP A 104 -1.31 -2.77 6.65
N VAL A 105 -1.09 -1.85 7.59
CA VAL A 105 -2.08 -1.51 8.63
C VAL A 105 -3.38 -1.00 7.99
N GLY A 106 -3.30 -0.11 7.02
CA GLY A 106 -4.47 0.40 6.29
C GLY A 106 -5.26 -0.70 5.59
N MET A 107 -4.57 -1.66 4.95
CA MET A 107 -5.19 -2.81 4.30
C MET A 107 -5.85 -3.75 5.31
N LEU A 108 -5.22 -4.01 6.45
CA LEU A 108 -5.79 -4.82 7.52
C LEU A 108 -7.07 -4.18 8.07
N ILE A 109 -7.05 -2.86 8.36
CA ILE A 109 -8.24 -2.13 8.81
C ILE A 109 -9.34 -2.19 7.74
N TYR A 110 -9.01 -1.99 6.47
CA TYR A 110 -9.96 -2.12 5.38
C TYR A 110 -10.57 -3.53 5.31
N TRP A 111 -9.77 -4.57 5.51
CA TRP A 111 -10.25 -5.95 5.46
C TRP A 111 -11.20 -6.32 6.59
N PHE A 112 -10.85 -5.95 7.83
CA PHE A 112 -11.63 -6.32 9.01
C PHE A 112 -12.85 -5.42 9.21
N TYR A 113 -12.73 -4.12 8.89
CA TYR A 113 -13.77 -3.14 9.13
C TYR A 113 -14.37 -2.57 7.83
N GLY A 114 -13.53 -2.11 6.90
CA GLY A 114 -13.97 -1.44 5.67
C GLY A 114 -14.85 -2.31 4.76
N ARG A 115 -14.51 -3.60 4.61
CA ARG A 115 -15.27 -4.61 3.86
C ARG A 115 -16.73 -4.73 4.32
N THR A 116 -16.97 -4.68 5.62
CA THR A 116 -18.28 -4.95 6.22
C THR A 116 -19.15 -3.68 6.29
N HIS A 117 -18.52 -2.51 6.30
CA HIS A 117 -19.20 -1.21 6.38
C HIS A 117 -19.28 -0.45 5.04
N SER A 118 -18.73 -1.00 3.96
CA SER A 118 -18.81 -0.39 2.62
C SER A 118 -20.25 -0.46 2.09
N THR A 119 -20.80 0.70 1.71
CA THR A 119 -22.14 0.84 1.12
C THR A 119 -22.27 0.21 -0.27
N LEU A 120 -21.13 -0.14 -0.90
CA LEU A 120 -21.06 -0.84 -2.18
C LEU A 120 -20.96 -2.37 -2.03
N ALA A 121 -20.88 -2.89 -0.79
CA ALA A 121 -20.82 -4.32 -0.57
C ALA A 121 -22.20 -4.95 -0.70
N ASP A 122 -22.36 -5.85 -1.65
CA ASP A 122 -23.61 -6.57 -1.87
C ASP A 122 -23.85 -7.54 -0.70
N ARG A 123 -24.76 -7.17 0.21
CA ARG A 123 -25.04 -7.94 1.43
C ARG A 123 -25.50 -9.37 1.13
N ALA A 124 -26.12 -9.58 -0.03
CA ALA A 124 -26.50 -10.90 -0.52
C ALA A 124 -25.28 -11.78 -0.86
N GLU A 125 -24.24 -11.19 -1.45
CA GLU A 125 -22.97 -11.88 -1.71
C GLU A 125 -22.23 -12.18 -0.40
N GLN A 126 -22.30 -11.29 0.59
CA GLN A 126 -21.65 -11.51 1.89
C GLN A 126 -22.26 -12.68 2.68
N MET A 127 -23.59 -12.85 2.66
CA MET A 127 -24.28 -13.93 3.38
C MET A 127 -24.13 -15.31 2.72
N SER A 128 -23.89 -15.37 1.40
CA SER A 128 -23.69 -16.64 0.69
C SER A 128 -22.25 -17.17 0.76
N ARG A 129 -21.30 -16.37 1.23
CA ARG A 129 -19.89 -16.76 1.38
C ARG A 129 -19.72 -17.78 2.50
N THR A 130 -19.14 -18.92 2.15
CA THR A 130 -18.75 -19.94 3.13
C THR A 130 -17.48 -19.53 3.88
N SER A 131 -17.21 -20.15 5.03
CA SER A 131 -15.98 -19.95 5.79
C SER A 131 -14.72 -20.25 4.96
N ALA A 132 -14.81 -21.23 4.05
CA ALA A 132 -13.73 -21.59 3.13
C ALA A 132 -13.43 -20.47 2.12
N GLU A 133 -14.44 -19.81 1.55
CA GLU A 133 -14.24 -18.66 0.66
C GLU A 133 -13.70 -17.44 1.40
N SER A 134 -14.15 -17.19 2.63
CA SER A 134 -13.62 -16.10 3.45
C SER A 134 -12.15 -16.32 3.81
N PHE A 135 -11.76 -17.56 4.12
CA PHE A 135 -10.37 -17.93 4.35
C PHE A 135 -9.53 -17.80 3.07
N ALA A 136 -10.00 -18.32 1.93
CA ALA A 136 -9.31 -18.22 0.65
C ALA A 136 -9.06 -16.75 0.24
N ASN A 137 -10.05 -15.90 0.46
CA ASN A 137 -9.96 -14.45 0.21
C ASN A 137 -8.93 -13.78 1.14
N LEU A 138 -8.88 -14.18 2.42
CA LEU A 138 -7.90 -13.66 3.38
C LEU A 138 -6.47 -14.10 3.01
N VAL A 139 -6.28 -15.37 2.64
CA VAL A 139 -4.99 -15.89 2.15
C VAL A 139 -4.55 -15.17 0.88
N THR A 140 -5.48 -14.93 -0.06
CA THR A 140 -5.18 -14.19 -1.29
C THR A 140 -4.78 -12.74 -1.00
N MET A 141 -5.47 -12.07 -0.06
CA MET A 141 -5.14 -10.71 0.36
C MET A 141 -3.75 -10.65 0.99
N LEU A 142 -3.48 -11.52 1.98
CA LEU A 142 -2.17 -11.58 2.64
C LEU A 142 -1.06 -11.93 1.65
N GLY A 143 -1.31 -12.87 0.74
CA GLY A 143 -0.38 -13.20 -0.34
C GLY A 143 -0.08 -12.01 -1.25
N ALA A 144 -1.10 -11.25 -1.68
CA ALA A 144 -0.91 -10.05 -2.48
C ALA A 144 -0.13 -8.95 -1.73
N LEU A 145 -0.43 -8.77 -0.45
CA LEU A 145 0.26 -7.82 0.42
C LEU A 145 1.75 -8.17 0.56
N VAL A 146 2.05 -9.43 0.91
CA VAL A 146 3.43 -9.92 1.07
C VAL A 146 4.19 -9.86 -0.25
N THR A 147 3.53 -10.17 -1.38
CA THR A 147 4.12 -10.06 -2.72
C THR A 147 4.49 -8.61 -3.04
N PHE A 148 3.58 -7.67 -2.79
CA PHE A 148 3.81 -6.25 -3.04
C PHE A 148 4.96 -5.70 -2.19
N ASN A 149 4.98 -6.03 -0.89
CA ASN A 149 6.05 -5.66 0.02
C ASN A 149 7.39 -6.28 -0.39
N GLY A 150 7.43 -7.58 -0.69
CA GLY A 150 8.63 -8.27 -1.15
C GLY A 150 9.17 -7.70 -2.45
N PHE A 151 8.31 -7.38 -3.41
CA PHE A 151 8.69 -6.71 -4.65
C PHE A 151 9.30 -5.33 -4.39
N ALA A 152 8.69 -4.52 -3.53
CA ALA A 152 9.20 -3.20 -3.20
C ALA A 152 10.59 -3.26 -2.55
N ILE A 153 10.79 -4.19 -1.59
CA ILE A 153 12.09 -4.38 -0.92
C ILE A 153 13.14 -4.94 -1.90
N ALA A 154 12.79 -5.93 -2.72
CA ALA A 154 13.70 -6.49 -3.72
C ALA A 154 14.11 -5.46 -4.79
N LEU A 155 13.16 -4.61 -5.20
CA LEU A 155 13.43 -3.52 -6.14
C LEU A 155 14.40 -2.49 -5.54
N LEU A 156 14.24 -2.14 -4.25
CA LEU A 156 15.16 -1.23 -3.57
C LEU A 156 16.57 -1.82 -3.43
N GLY A 157 16.66 -3.09 -3.04
CA GLY A 157 17.95 -3.81 -2.97
C GLY A 157 18.65 -3.82 -4.33
N PHE A 158 17.93 -4.24 -5.38
CA PHE A 158 18.43 -4.19 -6.76
C PHE A 158 18.90 -2.77 -7.14
N LEU A 159 18.11 -1.73 -6.87
CA LEU A 159 18.50 -0.34 -7.18
C LEU A 159 19.72 0.15 -6.38
N THR A 160 19.96 -0.40 -5.19
CA THR A 160 21.18 -0.18 -4.41
C THR A 160 22.40 -0.76 -5.13
N THR A 161 22.27 -1.97 -5.66
CA THR A 161 23.32 -2.66 -6.43
C THR A 161 23.70 -1.90 -7.72
N PHE A 162 22.75 -1.21 -8.35
CA PHE A 162 23.02 -0.36 -9.52
C PHE A 162 23.59 1.03 -9.18
N GLY A 163 23.85 1.32 -7.90
CA GLY A 163 24.40 2.60 -7.45
C GLY A 163 23.43 3.77 -7.57
N VAL A 164 22.13 3.51 -7.78
CA VAL A 164 21.08 4.54 -7.81
C VAL A 164 20.78 5.04 -6.39
N THR A 165 20.97 4.18 -5.38
CA THR A 165 20.94 4.54 -3.96
C THR A 165 22.30 4.25 -3.33
N THR A 166 22.88 5.21 -2.59
CA THR A 166 24.20 5.06 -1.96
C THR A 166 24.09 4.38 -0.59
N GLU A 167 25.13 3.66 -0.16
CA GLU A 167 25.17 2.94 1.13
C GLU A 167 24.86 3.84 2.35
N GLU A 168 25.16 5.14 2.28
CA GLU A 168 24.85 6.12 3.33
C GLU A 168 23.34 6.38 3.51
N LEU A 169 22.54 6.24 2.46
CA LEU A 169 21.07 6.44 2.48
C LEU A 169 20.30 5.17 2.88
N ALA A 170 20.91 4.00 2.68
CA ALA A 170 20.20 2.75 2.77
C ALA A 170 20.04 2.26 4.22
N LYS A 171 20.90 2.68 5.15
CA LYS A 171 20.79 2.40 6.60
C LYS A 171 20.36 0.95 6.93
N TRP A 172 20.86 -0.02 6.16
CA TRP A 172 20.49 -1.44 6.32
C TRP A 172 20.78 -1.97 7.72
N SER A 173 21.77 -1.39 8.41
CA SER A 173 22.08 -1.68 9.82
C SER A 173 20.98 -1.26 10.80
N GLU A 174 20.27 -0.15 10.55
CA GLU A 174 19.13 0.26 11.39
C GLU A 174 17.93 -0.69 11.18
N LEU A 175 17.74 -1.14 9.94
CA LEU A 175 16.72 -2.12 9.59
C LEU A 175 17.02 -3.50 10.21
N ASP A 176 18.29 -3.92 10.18
CA ASP A 176 18.76 -5.12 10.87
C ASP A 176 18.55 -5.01 12.39
N ALA A 177 18.87 -3.87 12.99
CA ALA A 177 18.65 -3.64 14.42
C ALA A 177 17.16 -3.67 14.82
N LEU A 178 16.25 -3.35 13.90
CA LEU A 178 14.80 -3.48 14.11
C LEU A 178 14.36 -4.94 13.98
N ILE A 179 14.83 -5.64 12.96
CA ILE A 179 14.35 -6.98 12.58
C ILE A 179 15.00 -8.08 13.43
N SER A 180 16.21 -7.86 13.92
CA SER A 180 16.88 -8.72 14.90
C SER A 180 16.11 -8.83 16.22
N ARG A 181 15.27 -7.83 16.55
CA ARG A 181 14.33 -7.92 17.69
C ARG A 181 13.27 -9.01 17.52
N ILE A 182 13.01 -9.43 16.29
CA ILE A 182 12.09 -10.50 15.91
C ILE A 182 12.88 -11.82 15.67
N GLY A 183 14.20 -11.82 15.91
CA GLY A 183 15.08 -12.99 15.76
C GLY A 183 15.60 -13.21 14.34
N LEU A 184 15.48 -12.22 13.45
CA LEU A 184 15.93 -12.30 12.05
C LEU A 184 17.10 -11.32 11.83
N HIS A 185 18.19 -11.79 11.23
CA HIS A 185 19.34 -10.94 10.88
C HIS A 185 19.35 -10.66 9.36
N ILE A 186 19.47 -9.39 8.97
CA ILE A 186 19.50 -8.92 7.59
C ILE A 186 20.76 -8.07 7.38
N ASN A 187 21.70 -8.58 6.59
CA ASN A 187 22.87 -7.80 6.16
C ASN A 187 22.63 -7.24 4.74
N ALA A 188 23.42 -6.24 4.29
CA ALA A 188 23.23 -5.60 2.97
C ALA A 188 23.28 -6.62 1.79
N ASP A 189 24.18 -7.60 1.85
CA ASP A 189 24.29 -8.70 0.88
C ASP A 189 23.13 -9.73 0.99
N ILE A 190 22.43 -9.74 2.12
CA ILE A 190 21.28 -10.59 2.40
C ILE A 190 19.97 -9.88 2.03
N ALA A 191 19.93 -8.54 1.98
CA ALA A 191 18.73 -7.77 1.69
C ALA A 191 18.12 -8.10 0.32
N ASP A 192 18.96 -8.25 -0.71
CA ASP A 192 18.54 -8.71 -2.05
C ASP A 192 17.90 -10.09 -1.99
N ARG A 193 18.52 -11.02 -1.25
CA ARG A 193 17.98 -12.38 -1.05
C ARG A 193 16.71 -12.37 -0.20
N PHE A 194 16.63 -11.52 0.80
CA PHE A 194 15.51 -11.40 1.72
C PHE A 194 14.26 -10.88 1.00
N GLY A 195 14.40 -9.84 0.18
CA GLY A 195 13.33 -9.34 -0.67
C GLY A 195 12.82 -10.41 -1.63
N LEU A 196 13.72 -11.16 -2.28
CA LEU A 196 13.37 -12.26 -3.17
C LEU A 196 12.67 -13.43 -2.46
N VAL A 197 13.08 -13.76 -1.23
CA VAL A 197 12.43 -14.80 -0.42
C VAL A 197 11.02 -14.36 -0.01
N ILE A 198 10.84 -13.12 0.46
CA ILE A 198 9.51 -12.58 0.78
C ILE A 198 8.63 -12.57 -0.47
N LEU A 199 9.18 -12.15 -1.61
CA LEU A 199 8.48 -12.17 -2.89
C LEU A 199 8.04 -13.59 -3.25
N GLY A 200 8.93 -14.59 -3.11
CA GLY A 200 8.62 -15.99 -3.35
C GLY A 200 7.52 -16.53 -2.43
N ILE A 201 7.59 -16.24 -1.13
CA ILE A 201 6.56 -16.59 -0.14
C ILE A 201 5.22 -15.93 -0.50
N GLY A 202 5.24 -14.65 -0.86
CA GLY A 202 4.05 -13.90 -1.27
C GLY A 202 3.38 -14.52 -2.51
N ILE A 203 4.16 -14.83 -3.55
CA ILE A 203 3.66 -15.46 -4.77
C ILE A 203 3.06 -16.83 -4.45
N ALA A 204 3.74 -17.64 -3.62
CA ALA A 204 3.23 -18.94 -3.20
C ALA A 204 1.88 -18.82 -2.47
N LEU A 205 1.75 -17.88 -1.52
CA LEU A 205 0.49 -17.61 -0.81
C LEU A 205 -0.60 -17.13 -1.76
N LEU A 206 -0.26 -16.29 -2.74
CA LEU A 206 -1.20 -15.78 -3.74
C LEU A 206 -1.72 -16.94 -4.63
N VAL A 207 -0.84 -17.82 -5.08
CA VAL A 207 -1.20 -19.03 -5.84
C VAL A 207 -2.09 -19.96 -5.02
N VAL A 208 -1.73 -20.23 -3.76
CA VAL A 208 -2.53 -21.03 -2.83
C VAL A 208 -3.92 -20.40 -2.64
N GLY A 209 -4.00 -19.09 -2.41
CA GLY A 209 -5.26 -18.36 -2.28
C GLY A 209 -6.15 -18.48 -3.52
N MET A 210 -5.59 -18.32 -4.72
CA MET A 210 -6.31 -18.50 -5.98
C MET A 210 -6.81 -19.94 -6.17
N PHE A 211 -6.00 -20.93 -5.76
CA PHE A 211 -6.37 -22.34 -5.83
C PHE A 211 -7.49 -22.69 -4.84
N LEU A 212 -7.40 -22.22 -3.59
CA LEU A 212 -8.44 -22.38 -2.58
C LEU A 212 -9.76 -21.74 -3.02
N ARG A 213 -9.69 -20.58 -3.69
CA ARG A 213 -10.87 -19.91 -4.25
C ARG A 213 -11.49 -20.72 -5.40
N ARG A 214 -10.69 -21.28 -6.30
CA ARG A 214 -11.17 -22.15 -7.39
C ARG A 214 -11.79 -23.46 -6.88
N SER A 215 -11.17 -24.10 -5.89
CA SER A 215 -11.68 -25.35 -5.31
C SER A 215 -12.98 -25.13 -4.53
N SER A 216 -13.08 -24.05 -3.77
CA SER A 216 -14.31 -23.65 -3.07
C SER A 216 -15.45 -23.38 -4.06
N GLY A 217 -15.19 -22.65 -5.15
CA GLY A 217 -16.19 -22.39 -6.19
C GLY A 217 -16.67 -23.65 -6.93
N ARG A 218 -15.77 -24.62 -7.15
CA ARG A 218 -16.14 -25.93 -7.74
C ARG A 218 -17.02 -26.75 -6.80
N ALA A 219 -16.69 -26.84 -5.52
CA ALA A 219 -17.46 -27.59 -4.53
C ALA A 219 -18.91 -27.07 -4.40
N ILE A 220 -19.11 -25.76 -4.50
CA ILE A 220 -20.44 -25.13 -4.47
C ILE A 220 -21.24 -25.46 -5.74
N ALA A 221 -20.60 -25.51 -6.90
CA ALA A 221 -21.25 -25.86 -8.17
C ALA A 221 -21.72 -27.32 -8.20
N THR A 222 -20.99 -28.24 -7.58
CA THR A 222 -21.41 -29.65 -7.43
C THR A 222 -22.51 -29.83 -6.40
N ALA A 223 -22.52 -29.06 -5.30
CA ALA A 223 -23.54 -29.16 -4.25
C ALA A 223 -24.92 -28.55 -4.63
N ARG A 224 -24.99 -27.77 -5.71
CA ARG A 224 -26.23 -27.19 -6.27
C ARG A 224 -26.88 -28.04 -7.38
N ARG A 225 -26.26 -29.15 -7.79
CA ARG A 225 -26.83 -30.14 -8.71
C ARG A 225 -27.45 -31.28 -7.93
#